data_AF-A0A965URH9-F1
#
_entry.id   AF-A0A965URH9-F1
#
_cell.length_a   1.000
_cell.length_b   1.000
_cell.length_c   1.000
_cell.angle_alpha   90.00
_cell.angle_beta   90.00
_cell.angle_gamma   90.00
#
_symmetry.space_group_name_H-M   'P 1'
#
loop_
_entity.id
_entity.type
_entity.pdbx_description
1 polymer ?
#
loop_
_entity_poly.entity_id
_entity_poly.type
_entity_poly.pdbx_seq_one_letter_code
_entity_poly.pdbx_strand_id
1 'polypeptide(L)'
;PKGGLDFINRQFALQKSVARMQMFQNNPFVNQGELVKSVLEQDDPSLVRRLFQDPQAASGDQAEDQATEIATMLATGFPVAIKPSDDHKAHISVLFAFNQAAQARQQPVDQAAMQVLMAHLQQHLAALEKIDPNTSRAIQKQLRDAAKAQVQQQAQQLPPGAMQGQAPAPMPA
;
A
#
# COMPACT_ATOMS: atom_id res chain seq x y z
N PRO A 1 -17.46 -38.27 35.58
CA PRO A 1 -16.98 -36.88 35.45
C PRO A 1 -15.54 -36.82 34.90
N LYS A 2 -15.38 -36.65 33.59
CA LYS A 2 -14.07 -36.57 32.91
C LYS A 2 -13.71 -35.16 32.37
N GLY A 3 -14.64 -34.20 32.42
CA GLY A 3 -14.44 -32.87 31.81
C GLY A 3 -13.76 -31.79 32.66
N GLY A 4 -13.52 -32.04 33.97
CA GLY A 4 -12.97 -31.02 34.87
C GLY A 4 -11.47 -30.76 34.71
N LEU A 5 -10.68 -31.80 34.38
CA LEU A 5 -9.23 -31.68 34.22
C LEU A 5 -8.85 -30.99 32.90
N ASP A 6 -9.60 -31.24 31.83
CA ASP A 6 -9.37 -30.64 30.51
C ASP A 6 -9.64 -29.13 30.52
N PHE A 7 -10.65 -28.69 31.27
CA PHE A 7 -10.98 -27.27 31.43
C PHE A 7 -9.91 -26.50 32.20
N ILE A 8 -9.41 -27.05 33.31
CA ILE A 8 -8.34 -26.43 34.12
C ILE A 8 -7.06 -26.31 33.30
N ASN A 9 -6.72 -27.33 32.50
CA ASN A 9 -5.51 -27.32 31.69
C ASN A 9 -5.59 -26.27 30.57
N ARG A 10 -6.75 -26.10 29.93
CA ARG A 10 -6.96 -25.06 28.92
C ARG A 10 -6.88 -23.65 29.52
N GLN A 11 -7.47 -23.42 30.69
CA GLN A 11 -7.39 -22.12 31.38
C GLN A 11 -5.94 -21.73 31.71
N PHE A 12 -5.15 -22.69 32.17
CA PHE A 12 -3.73 -22.47 32.49
C PHE A 12 -2.88 -22.24 31.24
N ALA A 13 -3.16 -22.96 30.15
CA ALA A 13 -2.50 -22.76 28.86
C ALA A 13 -2.80 -21.37 28.28
N LEU A 14 -4.05 -20.93 28.33
CA LEU A 14 -4.45 -19.57 27.92
C LEU A 14 -3.72 -18.50 28.74
N GLN A 15 -3.69 -18.63 30.06
CA GLN A 15 -2.97 -17.70 30.94
C GLN A 15 -1.47 -17.61 30.58
N LYS A 16 -0.83 -18.74 30.28
CA LYS A 16 0.58 -18.77 29.84
C LYS A 16 0.77 -18.06 28.49
N SER A 17 -0.13 -18.27 27.52
CA SER A 17 -0.05 -17.60 26.23
C SER A 17 -0.24 -16.09 26.35
N VAL A 18 -1.21 -15.64 27.17
CA VAL A 18 -1.42 -14.20 27.44
C VAL A 18 -0.21 -13.58 28.13
N ALA A 19 0.36 -14.24 29.14
CA ALA A 19 1.56 -13.75 29.82
C ALA A 19 2.76 -13.65 28.88
N ARG A 20 2.95 -14.63 27.99
CA ARG A 20 3.98 -14.61 26.95
C ARG A 20 3.77 -13.44 25.99
N MET A 21 2.53 -13.22 25.55
CA MET A 21 2.18 -12.10 24.67
C MET A 21 2.55 -10.76 25.31
N GLN A 22 2.21 -10.55 26.59
CA GLN A 22 2.55 -9.33 27.31
C GLN A 22 4.06 -9.14 27.48
N MET A 23 4.79 -10.22 27.79
CA MET A 23 6.24 -10.15 28.02
C MET A 23 7.04 -9.87 26.74
N PHE A 24 6.59 -10.35 25.59
CA PHE A 24 7.30 -10.26 24.31
C PHE A 24 6.67 -9.29 23.31
N GLN A 25 5.67 -8.52 23.74
CA GLN A 25 5.05 -7.49 22.92
C GLN A 25 6.12 -6.48 22.47
N ASN A 26 6.12 -6.16 21.17
CA ASN A 26 7.06 -5.23 20.53
C ASN A 26 8.54 -5.68 20.57
N ASN A 27 8.82 -6.92 20.96
CA ASN A 27 10.19 -7.44 20.89
C ASN A 27 10.56 -7.72 19.42
N PRO A 28 11.58 -7.03 18.85
CA PRO A 28 11.93 -7.17 17.43
C PRO A 28 12.51 -8.54 17.08
N PHE A 29 12.91 -9.34 18.07
CA PHE A 29 13.43 -10.70 17.88
C PHE A 29 12.35 -11.78 17.98
N VAL A 30 11.08 -11.40 18.17
CA VAL A 30 9.97 -12.34 18.33
C VAL A 30 8.97 -12.13 17.19
N ASN A 31 8.60 -13.21 16.50
CA ASN A 31 7.53 -13.18 15.50
C ASN A 31 6.21 -12.83 16.19
N GLN A 32 5.76 -11.59 16.01
CA GLN A 32 4.57 -11.06 16.65
C GLN A 32 3.28 -11.72 16.13
N GLY A 33 3.27 -12.15 14.86
CA GLY A 33 2.15 -12.88 14.28
C GLY A 33 1.93 -14.21 15.00
N GLU A 34 2.96 -15.05 15.05
CA GLU A 34 2.88 -16.35 15.75
C GLU A 34 2.63 -16.17 17.26
N LEU A 35 3.11 -15.09 17.88
CA LEU A 35 2.82 -14.76 19.27
C LEU A 35 1.32 -14.51 19.49
N VAL A 36 0.68 -13.70 18.64
CA VAL A 36 -0.77 -13.41 18.71
C VAL A 36 -1.59 -14.66 18.38
N LYS A 37 -1.21 -15.40 17.34
CA LYS A 37 -1.85 -16.67 16.94
C LYS A 37 -1.86 -17.68 18.08
N SER A 38 -0.77 -17.78 18.85
CA SER A 38 -0.68 -18.70 19.99
C SER A 38 -1.69 -18.40 21.12
N VAL A 39 -2.18 -17.16 21.24
CA VAL A 39 -3.23 -16.80 22.19
C VAL A 39 -4.59 -17.22 21.62
N LEU A 40 -4.85 -16.91 20.35
CA LEU A 40 -6.09 -17.27 19.66
C LEU A 40 -6.31 -18.79 19.61
N GLU A 41 -5.26 -19.57 19.35
CA GLU A 41 -5.33 -21.03 19.34
C GLU A 41 -5.72 -21.64 20.70
N GLN A 42 -5.30 -21.03 21.81
CA GLN A 42 -5.61 -21.52 23.16
C GLN A 42 -7.02 -21.10 23.63
N ASP A 43 -7.54 -19.99 23.12
CA ASP A 43 -8.90 -19.54 23.38
C ASP A 43 -9.92 -20.31 22.53
N ASP A 44 -9.87 -20.13 21.20
CA ASP A 44 -10.68 -20.85 20.23
C ASP A 44 -9.95 -20.98 18.87
N PRO A 45 -9.55 -22.20 18.46
CA PRO A 45 -8.90 -22.45 17.17
C PRO A 45 -9.71 -21.95 15.95
N SER A 46 -11.04 -21.84 16.05
CA SER A 46 -11.88 -21.31 14.98
C SER A 46 -11.60 -19.83 14.70
N LEU A 47 -11.18 -19.07 15.72
CA LEU A 47 -10.86 -17.66 15.62
C LEU A 47 -9.56 -17.41 14.86
N VAL A 48 -8.63 -18.36 14.85
CA VAL A 48 -7.39 -18.22 14.05
C VAL A 48 -7.75 -18.00 12.58
N ARG A 49 -8.66 -18.80 12.03
CA ARG A 49 -9.09 -18.66 10.64
C ARG A 49 -9.86 -17.37 10.36
N ARG A 50 -10.44 -16.74 11.38
CA ARG A 50 -11.32 -15.56 11.24
C ARG A 50 -10.63 -14.25 11.58
N LEU A 51 -9.66 -14.28 12.48
CA LEU A 51 -9.06 -13.09 13.11
C LEU A 51 -7.55 -13.01 12.89
N PHE A 52 -6.86 -14.14 12.69
CA PHE A 52 -5.42 -14.13 12.46
C PHE A 52 -5.13 -14.01 10.97
N GLN A 53 -4.50 -12.91 10.60
CA GLN A 53 -3.90 -12.71 9.28
C GLN A 53 -2.41 -12.55 9.47
N ASP A 54 -1.62 -13.42 8.84
CA ASP A 54 -0.16 -13.37 8.93
C ASP A 54 0.33 -12.09 8.23
N PRO A 55 0.95 -11.14 8.96
CA PRO A 55 1.43 -9.90 8.37
C PRO A 55 2.55 -10.13 7.34
N GLN A 56 3.27 -11.25 7.41
CA GLN A 56 4.38 -11.57 6.51
C GLN A 56 3.97 -12.44 5.33
N ALA A 57 3.01 -13.36 5.50
CA ALA A 57 2.46 -14.13 4.37
C ALA A 57 1.74 -13.22 3.37
N ALA A 58 1.13 -12.14 3.83
CA ALA A 58 0.48 -11.16 2.95
C ALA A 58 1.50 -10.37 2.10
N SER A 59 2.72 -10.07 2.54
CA SER A 59 3.58 -9.14 1.78
C SER A 59 4.02 -9.65 0.40
N GLY A 60 4.15 -10.96 0.19
CA GLY A 60 4.41 -11.57 -1.12
C GLY A 60 3.17 -11.56 -2.02
N ASP A 61 2.06 -12.06 -1.47
CA ASP A 61 0.77 -12.12 -2.17
C ASP A 61 0.26 -10.71 -2.54
N GLN A 62 0.45 -9.71 -1.68
CA GLN A 62 -0.02 -8.34 -1.90
C GLN A 62 0.76 -7.62 -3.01
N ALA A 63 2.03 -7.96 -3.21
CA ALA A 63 2.80 -7.42 -4.32
C ALA A 63 2.33 -8.01 -5.67
N GLU A 64 2.05 -9.32 -5.70
CA GLU A 64 1.52 -10.02 -6.87
C GLU A 64 0.08 -9.59 -7.18
N ASP A 65 -0.76 -9.46 -6.16
CA ASP A 65 -2.12 -8.92 -6.26
C ASP A 65 -2.09 -7.54 -6.89
N GLN A 66 -1.28 -6.61 -6.36
CA GLN A 66 -1.18 -5.27 -6.93
C GLN A 66 -0.67 -5.28 -8.37
N ALA A 67 0.29 -6.15 -8.71
CA ALA A 67 0.75 -6.29 -10.09
C ALA A 67 -0.36 -6.76 -11.03
N THR A 68 -1.21 -7.68 -10.56
CA THR A 68 -2.39 -8.17 -11.29
C THR A 68 -3.45 -7.08 -11.45
N GLU A 69 -3.68 -6.27 -10.42
CA GLU A 69 -4.60 -5.12 -10.48
C GLU A 69 -4.11 -4.06 -11.47
N ILE A 70 -2.81 -3.75 -11.46
CA ILE A 70 -2.18 -2.86 -12.47
C ILE A 70 -2.39 -3.42 -13.87
N ALA A 71 -2.09 -4.69 -14.10
CA ALA A 71 -2.28 -5.32 -15.42
C ALA A 71 -3.74 -5.22 -15.89
N THR A 72 -4.70 -5.42 -14.97
CA THR A 72 -6.14 -5.31 -15.25
C THR A 72 -6.53 -3.87 -15.61
N MET A 73 -6.07 -2.88 -14.84
CA MET A 73 -6.34 -1.47 -15.11
C MET A 73 -5.73 -1.01 -16.44
N LEU A 74 -4.52 -1.48 -16.78
CA LEU A 74 -3.88 -1.19 -18.06
C LEU A 74 -4.60 -1.83 -19.25
N ALA A 75 -5.06 -3.08 -19.10
CA ALA A 75 -5.72 -3.81 -20.17
C ALA A 75 -7.14 -3.31 -20.45
N THR A 76 -7.84 -2.87 -19.41
CA THR A 76 -9.28 -2.57 -19.49
C THR A 76 -9.61 -1.08 -19.40
N GLY A 77 -8.73 -0.26 -18.84
CA GLY A 77 -9.03 1.14 -18.51
C GLY A 77 -10.09 1.31 -17.43
N PHE A 78 -10.48 0.24 -16.71
CA PHE A 78 -11.46 0.30 -15.62
C PHE A 78 -10.77 0.27 -14.25
N PRO A 79 -11.28 1.03 -13.26
CA PRO A 79 -10.73 1.04 -11.91
C PRO A 79 -10.96 -0.28 -11.20
N VAL A 80 -9.92 -0.78 -10.53
CA VAL A 80 -10.02 -1.88 -9.57
C VAL A 80 -10.22 -1.28 -8.18
N ALA A 81 -11.19 -1.82 -7.44
CA ALA A 81 -11.53 -1.36 -6.10
C ALA A 81 -10.59 -1.98 -5.06
N ILE A 82 -10.04 -1.14 -4.18
CA ILE A 82 -9.23 -1.59 -3.05
C ILE A 82 -10.07 -2.37 -2.03
N LYS A 83 -9.44 -3.26 -1.28
CA LYS A 83 -10.06 -4.00 -0.18
C LYS A 83 -9.54 -3.49 1.17
N PRO A 84 -10.37 -3.47 2.22
CA PRO A 84 -9.91 -3.08 3.57
C PRO A 84 -8.78 -3.96 4.14
N SER A 85 -8.62 -5.18 3.61
CA SER A 85 -7.60 -6.14 4.02
C SER A 85 -6.26 -5.95 3.32
N ASP A 86 -6.16 -5.05 2.33
CA ASP A 86 -4.94 -4.92 1.56
C ASP A 86 -3.80 -4.32 2.40
N ASP A 87 -2.57 -4.78 2.15
CA ASP A 87 -1.39 -4.05 2.60
C ASP A 87 -1.20 -2.83 1.69
N HIS A 88 -1.85 -1.73 2.06
CA HIS A 88 -1.81 -0.49 1.28
C HIS A 88 -0.38 0.05 1.09
N LYS A 89 0.55 -0.22 2.02
CA LYS A 89 1.93 0.22 1.87
C LYS A 89 2.66 -0.61 0.82
N ALA A 90 2.43 -1.93 0.78
CA ALA A 90 2.97 -2.80 -0.26
C ALA A 90 2.42 -2.42 -1.64
N HIS A 91 1.10 -2.19 -1.74
CA HIS A 91 0.43 -1.79 -2.98
C HIS A 91 0.97 -0.47 -3.54
N ILE A 92 1.11 0.56 -2.69
CA ILE A 92 1.71 1.85 -3.08
C ILE A 92 3.15 1.67 -3.57
N SER A 93 3.93 0.81 -2.92
CA SER A 93 5.32 0.55 -3.31
C SER A 93 5.42 -0.09 -4.70
N VAL A 94 4.52 -1.03 -5.02
CA VAL A 94 4.44 -1.65 -6.34
C VAL A 94 3.99 -0.66 -7.42
N LEU A 95 3.02 0.22 -7.12
CA LEU A 95 2.62 1.30 -8.03
C LEU A 95 3.78 2.23 -8.38
N PHE A 96 4.64 2.58 -7.42
CA PHE A 96 5.84 3.37 -7.69
C PHE A 96 6.88 2.60 -8.51
N ALA A 97 7.12 1.34 -8.18
CA ALA A 97 8.04 0.49 -8.95
C ALA A 97 7.57 0.35 -10.41
N PHE A 98 6.27 0.17 -10.63
CA PHE A 98 5.67 0.13 -11.96
C PHE A 98 5.88 1.45 -12.72
N ASN A 99 5.54 2.60 -12.14
CA ASN A 99 5.70 3.89 -12.79
C ASN A 99 7.17 4.18 -13.14
N GLN A 100 8.10 3.86 -12.23
CA GLN A 100 9.54 3.99 -12.49
C GLN A 100 9.99 3.09 -13.64
N ALA A 101 9.54 1.84 -13.68
CA ALA A 101 9.87 0.90 -14.76
C ALA A 101 9.28 1.34 -16.11
N ALA A 102 8.05 1.85 -16.13
CA ALA A 102 7.41 2.38 -17.33
C ALA A 102 8.18 3.58 -17.90
N GLN A 103 8.60 4.51 -17.04
CA GLN A 103 9.45 5.65 -17.44
C GLN A 103 10.81 5.20 -17.98
N ALA A 104 11.48 4.27 -17.28
CA ALA A 104 12.78 3.75 -17.71
C ALA A 104 12.72 3.03 -19.07
N ARG A 105 11.61 2.35 -19.36
CA ARG A 105 11.38 1.65 -20.64
C ARG A 105 10.86 2.58 -21.74
N GLN A 106 10.61 3.86 -21.44
CA GLN A 106 9.93 4.79 -22.35
C GLN A 106 8.62 4.20 -22.90
N GLN A 107 7.94 3.39 -22.08
CA GLN A 107 6.76 2.68 -22.52
C GLN A 107 5.57 3.66 -22.56
N PRO A 108 4.88 3.79 -23.70
CA PRO A 108 3.67 4.59 -23.75
C PRO A 108 2.60 3.92 -22.90
N VAL A 109 2.18 4.60 -21.84
CA VAL A 109 1.03 4.19 -21.02
C VAL A 109 -0.18 4.97 -21.52
N ASP A 110 -1.28 4.27 -21.75
CA ASP A 110 -2.53 4.89 -22.16
C ASP A 110 -2.98 5.94 -21.12
N GLN A 111 -3.48 7.09 -21.61
CA GLN A 111 -3.84 8.22 -20.75
C GLN A 111 -5.03 7.91 -19.84
N ALA A 112 -6.01 7.13 -20.30
CA ALA A 112 -7.14 6.73 -19.48
C ALA A 112 -6.69 5.74 -18.39
N ALA A 113 -5.85 4.78 -18.76
CA ALA A 113 -5.26 3.85 -17.79
C ALA A 113 -4.41 4.58 -16.73
N MET A 114 -3.67 5.61 -17.11
CA MET A 114 -2.89 6.43 -16.17
C MET A 114 -3.78 7.18 -15.17
N GLN A 115 -4.91 7.75 -15.63
CA GLN A 115 -5.88 8.41 -14.74
C GLN A 115 -6.45 7.43 -13.72
N VAL A 116 -6.76 6.21 -14.15
CA VAL A 116 -7.28 5.15 -13.29
C VAL A 116 -6.24 4.70 -12.26
N LEU A 117 -4.99 4.47 -12.66
CA LEU A 117 -3.89 4.13 -11.75
C LEU A 117 -3.67 5.22 -10.69
N MET A 118 -3.77 6.50 -11.08
CA MET A 118 -3.65 7.62 -10.14
C MET A 118 -4.81 7.69 -9.16
N ALA A 119 -6.04 7.44 -9.60
CA ALA A 119 -7.20 7.37 -8.71
C ALA A 119 -7.08 6.21 -7.71
N HIS A 120 -6.62 5.05 -8.19
CA HIS A 120 -6.38 3.87 -7.36
C HIS A 120 -5.27 4.11 -6.32
N LEU A 121 -4.16 4.75 -6.70
CA LEU A 121 -3.13 5.21 -5.76
C LEU A 121 -3.71 6.12 -4.65
N GLN A 122 -4.60 7.04 -5.00
CA GLN A 122 -5.24 7.92 -4.01
C GLN A 122 -6.12 7.15 -3.02
N GLN A 123 -6.80 6.09 -3.47
CA GLN A 123 -7.59 5.23 -2.60
C GLN A 123 -6.71 4.54 -1.55
N HIS A 124 -5.57 3.97 -1.96
CA HIS A 124 -4.62 3.37 -1.02
C HIS A 124 -4.03 4.39 -0.05
N LEU A 125 -3.71 5.61 -0.50
CA LEU A 125 -3.20 6.67 0.39
C LEU A 125 -4.22 7.09 1.44
N ALA A 126 -5.50 7.22 1.05
CA ALA A 126 -6.58 7.56 1.95
C ALA A 126 -6.88 6.45 2.96
N ALA A 127 -6.77 5.18 2.53
CA ALA A 127 -6.94 4.05 3.42
C ALA A 127 -5.73 3.89 4.36
N LEU A 128 -4.51 4.07 3.85
CA LEU A 128 -3.28 4.10 4.65
C LEU A 128 -3.29 5.22 5.69
N GLU A 129 -3.82 6.40 5.38
CA GLU A 129 -3.90 7.51 6.33
C GLU A 129 -4.72 7.16 7.59
N LYS A 130 -5.74 6.30 7.45
CA LYS A 130 -6.58 5.87 8.59
C LYS A 130 -5.85 4.92 9.54
N ILE A 131 -4.89 4.14 9.03
CA ILE A 131 -4.16 3.12 9.79
C ILE A 131 -2.75 3.56 10.20
N ASP A 132 -2.07 4.34 9.35
CA ASP A 132 -0.73 4.89 9.56
C ASP A 132 -0.61 6.30 8.91
N PRO A 133 -1.08 7.35 9.60
CA PRO A 133 -1.06 8.72 9.09
C PRO A 133 0.36 9.28 8.92
N ASN A 134 1.33 8.80 9.70
CA ASN A 134 2.71 9.28 9.61
C ASN A 134 3.36 8.81 8.32
N THR A 135 3.24 7.51 8.01
CA THR A 135 3.73 6.94 6.76
C THR A 135 2.98 7.52 5.56
N SER A 136 1.65 7.66 5.63
CA SER A 136 0.87 8.28 4.55
C SER A 136 1.35 9.71 4.23
N ARG A 137 1.56 10.55 5.25
CA ARG A 137 2.10 11.92 5.06
C ARG A 137 3.49 11.94 4.45
N ALA A 138 4.37 11.02 4.86
CA ALA A 138 5.71 10.90 4.31
C ALA A 138 5.67 10.55 2.81
N ILE A 139 4.83 9.59 2.43
CA ILE A 139 4.64 9.20 1.03
C ILE A 139 4.04 10.34 0.21
N GLN A 140 3.01 11.02 0.72
CA GLN A 140 2.41 12.17 0.03
C GLN A 140 3.42 13.29 -0.19
N LYS A 141 4.34 13.52 0.76
CA LYS A 141 5.44 14.48 0.58
C LYS A 141 6.37 14.02 -0.55
N GLN A 142 6.78 12.75 -0.56
CA GLN A 142 7.62 12.20 -1.63
C GLN A 142 6.98 12.37 -3.02
N LEU A 143 5.67 12.12 -3.12
CA LEU A 143 4.91 12.34 -4.37
C LEU A 143 4.94 13.78 -4.85
N ARG A 144 4.71 14.75 -3.94
CA ARG A 144 4.78 16.18 -4.28
C ARG A 144 6.19 16.59 -4.71
N ASP A 145 7.21 16.06 -4.04
CA ASP A 145 8.61 16.38 -4.35
C ASP A 145 9.00 15.80 -5.72
N ALA A 146 8.58 14.57 -6.04
CA ALA A 146 8.80 13.94 -7.34
C ALA A 146 8.08 14.68 -8.49
N ALA A 147 6.82 15.09 -8.28
CA ALA A 147 6.07 15.86 -9.27
C ALA A 147 6.73 17.21 -9.58
N LYS A 148 7.25 17.90 -8.55
CA LYS A 148 8.02 19.15 -8.74
C LYS A 148 9.29 18.93 -9.55
N ALA A 149 10.01 17.84 -9.29
CA ALA A 149 11.23 17.50 -10.02
C ALA A 149 10.94 17.23 -11.52
N GLN A 150 9.85 16.53 -11.84
CA GLN A 150 9.44 16.32 -13.24
C GLN A 150 9.11 17.63 -13.95
N VAL A 151 8.36 18.54 -13.31
CA VAL A 151 8.01 19.85 -13.90
C VAL A 151 9.27 20.69 -14.16
N GLN A 152 10.24 20.68 -13.24
CA GLN A 152 11.51 21.39 -13.44
C GLN A 152 12.31 20.83 -14.61
N GLN A 153 12.40 19.50 -14.74
CA GLN A 153 13.06 18.86 -15.88
C GLN A 153 12.38 19.20 -17.21
N GLN A 154 11.05 19.24 -17.24
CA GLN A 154 10.29 19.58 -18.44
C GLN A 154 10.43 21.07 -18.81
N ALA A 155 10.45 21.96 -17.81
CA ALA A 155 10.69 23.39 -18.00
C ALA A 155 12.10 23.71 -18.54
N GLN A 156 13.11 22.90 -18.19
CA GLN A 156 14.47 23.01 -18.72
C GLN A 156 14.65 22.44 -20.14
N GLN A 157 13.69 21.66 -20.64
CA GLN A 157 13.69 21.15 -22.01
C GLN A 157 12.90 22.02 -23.01
N LEU A 158 12.16 23.02 -22.52
CA LEU A 158 11.50 24.03 -23.36
C LEU A 158 12.54 25.10 -23.78
N PRO A 159 12.87 25.24 -25.07
CA PRO A 159 13.80 26.28 -25.50
C PRO A 159 13.21 27.68 -25.20
N PRO A 160 14.03 28.66 -24.77
CA PRO A 160 13.57 30.03 -24.44
C PRO A 160 12.90 30.83 -25.58
N GLY A 161 12.72 30.25 -26.77
CA GLY A 161 12.35 30.97 -27.99
C GLY A 161 10.86 31.05 -28.33
N ALA A 162 9.96 30.41 -27.58
CA ALA A 162 8.53 30.32 -27.96
C ALA A 162 7.61 31.40 -27.33
N MET A 163 8.15 32.39 -26.60
CA MET A 163 7.36 33.50 -26.02
C MET A 163 7.68 34.88 -26.65
N GLN A 164 8.29 34.92 -27.82
CA GLN A 164 8.62 36.18 -28.51
C GLN A 164 8.16 36.14 -29.97
N GLY A 165 6.84 36.04 -30.17
CA GLY A 165 6.27 35.87 -31.50
C GLY A 165 4.81 36.27 -31.64
N GLN A 166 4.33 37.25 -30.86
CA GLN A 166 3.06 37.92 -31.14
C GLN A 166 3.13 39.35 -30.59
N ALA A 167 3.92 40.18 -31.27
CA ALA A 167 3.66 41.62 -31.24
C ALA A 167 2.35 41.85 -32.04
N PRO A 168 1.34 42.53 -31.50
CA PRO A 168 0.17 42.91 -32.27
C PRO A 168 0.61 43.85 -33.39
N ALA A 169 0.20 43.54 -34.63
CA ALA A 169 0.46 44.38 -35.79
C ALA A 169 -0.09 45.80 -35.55
N PRO A 170 0.65 46.87 -35.91
CA PRO A 170 0.13 48.22 -35.85
C PRO A 170 -0.97 48.37 -36.90
N MET A 171 -2.13 48.90 -36.50
CA MET A 171 -3.20 49.23 -37.43
C MET A 171 -2.76 50.39 -38.35
N PRO A 172 -3.06 50.34 -39.66
CA PRO A 172 -2.81 51.46 -40.56
C PRO A 172 -3.84 52.59 -40.38
N ALA A 173 -3.40 53.79 -40.78
CA ALA A 173 -4.00 55.11 -40.54
C ALA A 173 -5.41 55.34 -41.08
#